data_AF-A0A845LUY1-F1
#
_entry.id   AF-A0A845LUY1-F1
#
_cell.length_a   1.000
_cell.length_b   1.000
_cell.length_c   1.000
_cell.angle_alpha   90.00
_cell.angle_beta   90.00
_cell.angle_gamma   90.00
#
_symmetry.space_group_name_H-M   'P 1'
#
loop_
_entity.id
_entity.type
_entity.pdbx_description
1 polymer ?
#
loop_
_entity_poly.entity_id
_entity_poly.type
_entity_poly.pdbx_seq_one_letter_code
_entity_poly.pdbx_strand_id
1 'polypeptide(L)'
;MAFLQSYLKFTGIMLGASVVLGILAALLTELKLLQGIYVVLFAVGVLCLLYASAMLVGTPRKRFEYYMKMEYDSDSAKPKNAKTYESFGVLPGLLGITAIVFGFLLEALNRSL
;
A
#
# COMPACT_ATOMS: atom_id res chain seq x y z
N MET A 1 -10.91 16.74 0.48
CA MET A 1 -11.51 15.96 1.59
C MET A 1 -11.84 14.51 1.21
N ALA A 2 -12.46 14.22 0.05
CA ALA A 2 -12.86 12.85 -0.32
C ALA A 2 -11.71 11.82 -0.33
N PHE A 3 -10.53 12.20 -0.83
CA PHE A 3 -9.34 11.34 -0.84
C PHE A 3 -8.90 10.89 0.56
N LEU A 4 -8.85 11.81 1.52
CA LEU A 4 -8.43 11.53 2.89
C LEU A 4 -9.41 10.59 3.60
N GLN A 5 -10.71 10.78 3.41
CA GLN A 5 -11.73 9.90 3.99
C GLN A 5 -11.65 8.48 3.42
N SER A 6 -11.47 8.34 2.11
CA SER A 6 -11.31 7.03 1.47
C SER A 6 -10.01 6.34 1.93
N TYR A 7 -8.92 7.10 2.05
CA TYR A 7 -7.66 6.59 2.59
C TYR A 7 -7.83 6.08 4.02
N LEU A 8 -8.38 6.89 4.94
CA LEU A 8 -8.58 6.50 6.33
C LEU A 8 -9.48 5.26 6.48
N LYS A 9 -10.57 5.17 5.71
CA LYS A 9 -11.43 3.99 5.70
C LYS A 9 -10.66 2.75 5.26
N PHE A 10 -9.90 2.85 4.16
CA PHE A 10 -9.15 1.72 3.63
C PHE A 10 -8.01 1.29 4.57
N THR A 11 -7.28 2.24 5.14
CA THR A 11 -6.24 1.99 6.15
C THR A 11 -6.85 1.30 7.37
N GLY A 12 -8.00 1.77 7.86
CA GLY A 12 -8.69 1.14 9.00
C GLY A 12 -9.10 -0.31 8.72
N ILE A 13 -9.67 -0.57 7.54
CA ILE A 13 -10.04 -1.95 7.13
C ILE A 13 -8.79 -2.83 7.02
N MET A 14 -7.73 -2.33 6.38
CA MET A 14 -6.47 -3.07 6.20
C MET A 14 -5.80 -3.38 7.53
N LEU A 15 -5.72 -2.41 8.45
CA LEU A 15 -5.16 -2.62 9.79
C LEU A 15 -6.00 -3.63 10.57
N GLY A 16 -7.34 -3.49 10.56
CA GLY A 16 -8.24 -4.44 11.20
C GLY A 16 -8.08 -5.87 10.67
N ALA A 17 -8.04 -6.02 9.34
CA ALA A 17 -7.81 -7.32 8.70
C ALA A 17 -6.43 -7.90 9.07
N SER A 18 -5.39 -7.05 9.12
CA SER A 18 -4.03 -7.48 9.49
C SER A 18 -3.94 -7.95 10.94
N VAL A 19 -4.71 -7.36 11.86
CA VAL A 19 -4.81 -7.84 13.24
C VAL A 19 -5.47 -9.22 13.29
N VAL A 20 -6.60 -9.41 12.61
CA VAL A 20 -7.29 -10.72 12.56
C VAL A 20 -6.37 -11.80 11.97
N LEU A 21 -5.72 -11.49 10.85
CA LEU A 21 -4.74 -12.37 10.22
C LEU A 21 -3.53 -12.62 11.11
N GLY A 22 -3.07 -11.62 11.86
CA GLY A 22 -1.99 -11.72 12.83
C GLY A 22 -2.32 -12.64 14.00
N ILE A 23 -3.54 -12.58 14.51
CA ILE A 23 -4.05 -13.49 15.54
C ILE A 23 -4.07 -14.93 15.00
N LEU A 24 -4.61 -15.12 13.79
CA LEU A 24 -4.62 -16.43 13.14
C LEU A 24 -3.21 -16.96 12.91
N ALA A 25 -2.30 -16.12 12.42
CA ALA A 25 -0.90 -16.49 12.23
C ALA A 25 -0.26 -16.91 13.55
N ALA A 26 -0.46 -16.16 14.63
CA ALA A 26 0.06 -16.51 15.96
C ALA A 26 -0.45 -17.89 16.44
N LEU A 27 -1.74 -18.18 16.27
CA LEU A 27 -2.32 -19.47 16.61
C LEU A 27 -1.74 -20.63 15.80
N LEU A 28 -1.35 -20.39 14.54
CA LEU A 28 -0.81 -21.42 13.65
C LEU A 28 0.70 -21.62 13.76
N THR A 29 1.45 -20.66 14.32
CA THR A 29 2.92 -20.64 14.24
C THR A 29 3.65 -20.59 15.58
N GLU A 30 2.96 -20.88 16.69
CA GLU A 30 3.49 -20.78 18.07
C GLU A 30 4.05 -19.39 18.44
N LEU A 31 3.84 -18.38 17.58
CA LEU A 31 4.30 -17.03 17.83
C LEU A 31 3.43 -16.39 18.93
N LYS A 32 4.04 -15.49 19.71
CA LYS A 32 3.29 -14.64 20.62
C LYS A 32 2.27 -13.82 19.81
N LEU A 33 1.13 -13.53 20.42
CA LEU A 33 -0.01 -12.88 19.76
C LEU A 33 0.37 -11.54 19.10
N LEU A 34 1.11 -10.69 19.83
CA LEU A 34 1.67 -9.44 19.32
C LEU A 34 2.67 -9.65 18.18
N GLN A 35 3.44 -10.74 18.24
CA GLN A 35 4.41 -11.12 17.21
C GLN A 35 3.76 -11.54 15.90
N GLY A 36 2.68 -12.31 15.95
CA GLY A 36 1.89 -12.60 14.75
C GLY A 36 1.37 -11.33 14.08
N ILE A 37 0.90 -10.36 14.86
CA ILE A 37 0.33 -9.10 14.34
C ILE A 37 1.39 -8.25 13.62
N TYR A 38 2.55 -7.98 14.24
CA TYR A 38 3.55 -7.14 13.58
C TYR A 38 4.22 -7.83 12.38
N VAL A 39 4.35 -9.17 12.39
CA VAL A 39 4.86 -9.94 11.24
C VAL A 39 3.89 -9.85 10.06
N VAL A 40 2.58 -9.97 10.31
CA VAL A 40 1.56 -9.84 9.26
C VAL A 40 1.51 -8.41 8.72
N LEU A 41 1.57 -7.40 9.57
CA LEU A 41 1.63 -5.99 9.14
C LEU A 41 2.85 -5.72 8.25
N PHE A 42 4.00 -6.29 8.59
CA PHE A 42 5.20 -6.19 7.78
C PHE A 42 5.01 -6.88 6.42
N ALA A 43 4.49 -8.10 6.39
CA ALA A 43 4.23 -8.85 5.15
C ALA A 43 3.23 -8.12 4.23
N VAL A 44 2.10 -7.67 4.77
CA VAL A 44 1.11 -6.87 4.03
C VAL A 44 1.75 -5.58 3.50
N GLY A 45 2.54 -4.90 4.33
CA GLY A 45 3.23 -3.68 3.93
C GLY A 45 4.19 -3.87 2.77
N VAL A 46 5.00 -4.94 2.81
CA VAL A 46 5.91 -5.32 1.71
C VAL A 46 5.12 -5.67 0.45
N LEU A 47 4.04 -6.44 0.55
CA LEU A 47 3.19 -6.77 -0.59
C LEU A 47 2.57 -5.52 -1.24
N CYS A 48 2.11 -4.57 -0.41
CA CYS A 48 1.59 -3.29 -0.89
C CYS A 48 2.66 -2.47 -1.62
N LEU A 49 3.90 -2.46 -1.13
CA LEU A 49 5.03 -1.81 -1.80
C LEU A 49 5.37 -2.49 -3.12
N LEU A 50 5.42 -3.82 -3.17
CA LEU A 50 5.65 -4.56 -4.41
C LEU A 50 4.56 -4.27 -5.45
N TYR A 51 3.30 -4.26 -5.01
CA TYR A 51 2.16 -3.90 -5.87
C TYR A 51 2.24 -2.44 -6.34
N ALA A 52 2.59 -1.52 -5.47
CA ALA A 52 2.80 -0.11 -5.81
C ALA A 52 3.94 0.05 -6.83
N SER A 53 5.07 -0.63 -6.63
CA SER A 53 6.18 -0.66 -7.58
C SER A 53 5.75 -1.23 -8.92
N ALA A 54 5.00 -2.34 -8.95
CA ALA A 54 4.47 -2.91 -10.19
C ALA A 54 3.53 -1.93 -10.92
N MET A 55 2.71 -1.18 -10.18
CA MET A 55 1.82 -0.17 -10.74
C MET A 55 2.55 1.09 -11.23
N LEU A 56 3.59 1.54 -10.53
CA LEU A 56 4.43 2.68 -10.92
C LEU A 56 5.32 2.37 -12.12
N VAL A 57 5.92 1.17 -12.14
CA VAL A 57 6.64 0.66 -13.30
C VAL A 57 5.67 0.53 -14.48
N GLY A 58 4.43 0.09 -14.22
CA GLY A 58 3.38 -0.08 -15.21
C GLY A 58 3.61 -1.29 -16.11
N THR A 59 2.53 -1.89 -16.60
CA THR A 59 2.63 -2.96 -17.61
C THR A 59 3.03 -2.37 -18.97
N PRO A 60 3.68 -3.15 -19.86
CA PRO A 60 4.03 -2.69 -21.22
C PRO A 60 2.82 -2.09 -21.95
N ARG A 61 1.63 -2.65 -21.74
CA ARG A 61 0.36 -2.15 -22.27
C ARG A 61 0.02 -0.74 -21.77
N LYS A 62 0.14 -0.47 -20.47
CA LYS A 62 -0.12 0.88 -19.91
C LYS A 62 0.91 1.90 -20.37
N ARG A 63 2.18 1.50 -20.51
CA ARG A 63 3.22 2.36 -21.10
C ARG A 63 2.89 2.67 -22.55
N PHE A 64 2.48 1.66 -23.32
CA PHE A 64 2.09 1.85 -24.72
C PHE A 64 0.87 2.76 -24.84
N GLU A 65 -0.14 2.61 -23.98
CA GLU A 65 -1.29 3.54 -23.94
C GLU A 65 -0.88 4.96 -23.55
N TYR A 66 0.07 5.12 -22.61
CA TYR A 66 0.62 6.43 -22.24
C TYR A 66 1.35 7.10 -23.41
N TYR A 67 2.21 6.38 -24.13
CA TYR A 67 3.01 6.96 -25.23
C TYR A 67 2.25 7.08 -26.56
N MET A 68 1.31 6.17 -26.86
CA MET A 68 0.68 6.07 -28.19
C MET A 68 -0.77 6.58 -28.26
N LYS A 69 -1.48 6.68 -27.13
CA LYS A 69 -2.91 7.06 -27.11
C LYS A 69 -3.20 8.35 -26.35
N MET A 70 -2.19 9.06 -25.86
CA MET A 70 -2.44 10.31 -25.15
C MET A 70 -2.52 11.48 -26.12
N GLU A 71 -3.67 12.16 -26.11
CA GLU A 71 -3.81 13.50 -26.67
C GLU A 71 -3.00 14.47 -25.80
N TYR A 72 -1.98 15.07 -26.43
CA TYR A 72 -1.20 16.14 -25.86
C TYR A 72 -1.98 17.45 -25.99
N ASP A 73 -1.98 18.27 -24.95
CA ASP A 73 -2.49 19.64 -25.09
C ASP A 73 -1.51 20.42 -25.97
N SER A 74 -2.00 21.17 -26.96
CA SER A 74 -1.14 21.94 -27.87
C SER A 74 -0.27 22.97 -27.13
N ASP A 75 -0.70 23.38 -25.94
CA ASP A 75 -0.05 24.41 -25.13
C ASP A 75 0.79 23.86 -23.97
N SER A 76 0.74 22.54 -23.71
CA SER A 76 1.58 21.93 -22.70
C SER A 76 2.00 20.53 -23.13
N ALA A 77 3.31 20.25 -23.09
CA ALA A 77 3.88 18.93 -23.37
C ALA A 77 3.46 17.84 -22.34
N LYS A 78 2.34 18.04 -21.64
CA LYS A 78 1.76 17.11 -20.69
C LYS A 78 0.47 16.54 -21.27
N PRO A 79 0.29 15.22 -21.21
CA PRO A 79 -0.93 14.62 -21.71
C PRO A 79 -2.12 14.91 -20.77
N LYS A 80 -3.31 15.14 -21.35
CA LYS A 80 -4.53 15.55 -20.61
C LYS A 80 -4.91 14.62 -19.45
N ASN A 81 -4.53 13.34 -19.52
CA ASN A 81 -4.82 12.32 -18.51
C ASN A 81 -3.59 11.87 -17.67
N ALA A 82 -2.49 12.62 -17.67
CA ALA A 82 -1.26 12.26 -16.94
C ALA A 82 -1.49 11.93 -15.46
N LYS A 83 -2.34 12.72 -14.78
CA LYS A 83 -2.63 12.59 -13.33
C LYS A 83 -3.21 11.23 -12.95
N THR A 84 -3.96 10.60 -13.86
CA THR A 84 -4.59 9.31 -13.60
C THR A 84 -3.58 8.17 -13.64
N TYR A 85 -2.49 8.30 -14.40
CA TYR A 85 -1.47 7.25 -14.49
C TYR A 85 -0.37 7.40 -13.43
N GLU A 86 -0.02 8.64 -13.06
CA GLU A 86 1.00 8.91 -12.05
C GLU A 86 0.56 8.57 -10.61
N SER A 87 -0.75 8.63 -10.32
CA SER A 87 -1.27 8.46 -8.94
C SER A 87 -1.63 7.03 -8.55
N PHE A 88 -1.68 6.07 -9.49
CA PHE A 88 -2.20 4.72 -9.24
C PHE A 88 -1.37 3.90 -8.24
N GLY A 89 -0.06 4.13 -8.17
CA GLY A 89 0.82 3.42 -7.23
C GLY A 89 1.02 4.13 -5.89
N VAL A 90 0.65 5.41 -5.79
CA VAL A 90 0.91 6.22 -4.59
C VAL A 90 0.08 5.76 -3.41
N LEU A 91 -1.21 5.46 -3.63
CA LEU A 91 -2.12 5.00 -2.58
C LEU A 91 -1.70 3.65 -1.95
N PRO A 92 -1.46 2.56 -2.71
CA PRO A 92 -0.95 1.32 -2.15
C PRO A 92 0.45 1.48 -1.54
N GLY A 93 1.29 2.37 -2.10
CA GLY A 93 2.60 2.68 -1.53
C GLY A 93 2.49 3.30 -0.13
N LEU A 94 1.64 4.31 0.05
CA LEU A 94 1.38 4.95 1.33
C LEU A 94 0.80 3.98 2.37
N LEU A 95 -0.13 3.12 1.94
CA LEU A 95 -0.69 2.05 2.79
C LEU A 95 0.40 1.08 3.24
N GLY A 96 1.29 0.68 2.33
CA GLY A 96 2.39 -0.22 2.63
C GLY A 96 3.36 0.36 3.66
N ILE A 97 3.76 1.62 3.48
CA ILE A 97 4.61 2.34 4.44
C ILE A 97 3.92 2.43 5.80
N THR A 98 2.64 2.80 5.82
CA THR A 98 1.86 2.93 7.06
C THR A 98 1.80 1.60 7.82
N ALA A 99 1.54 0.49 7.12
CA ALA A 99 1.51 -0.85 7.72
C ALA A 99 2.87 -1.22 8.34
N ILE A 100 3.97 -0.97 7.63
CA ILE A 100 5.33 -1.25 8.12
C ILE A 100 5.65 -0.41 9.36
N VAL A 101 5.35 0.88 9.34
CA VAL A 101 5.58 1.78 10.50
C VAL A 101 4.78 1.30 11.71
N PHE A 102 3.51 0.94 11.55
CA PHE A 102 2.72 0.38 12.65
C PHE A 102 3.25 -0.98 13.14
N GLY A 103 3.75 -1.83 12.24
CA GLY A 103 4.42 -3.08 12.59
C GLY A 103 5.63 -2.84 13.49
N PHE A 104 6.53 -1.92 13.09
CA PHE A 104 7.70 -1.57 13.90
C PHE A 104 7.33 -0.92 15.24
N LEU A 105 6.30 -0.07 15.28
CA LEU A 105 5.83 0.52 16.54
C LEU A 105 5.29 -0.55 17.50
N LEU A 106 4.53 -1.52 16.99
CA LEU A 106 4.04 -2.65 17.78
C LEU A 106 5.17 -3.56 18.27
N GLU A 107 6.17 -3.82 17.43
CA GLU A 107 7.36 -4.57 17.82
C GLU A 107 8.12 -3.84 18.94
N ALA A 108 8.35 -2.53 18.78
CA ALA A 108 9.02 -1.71 19.78
C ALA A 108 8.28 -1.70 21.11
N LEU A 109 6.95 -1.55 21.08
CA LEU A 109 6.11 -1.63 22.28
C LEU A 109 6.24 -3.00 22.97
N ASN A 110 6.18 -4.08 22.20
CA ASN A 110 6.31 -5.43 22.72
C ASN A 110 7.70 -5.73 23.33
N ARG A 111 8.76 -5.07 22.86
CA ARG A 111 10.11 -5.20 23.44
C ARG A 111 10.31 -4.32 24.68
N SER A 112 9.48 -3.30 24.88
CA SER A 112 9.55 -2.37 26.01
C SER A 112 8.76 -2.83 27.25
N LEU A 113 7.91 -3.86 27.09
CA LEU A 113 7.13 -4.53 28.13
C LEU A 113 7.86 -5.80 28.61
#